data_AF-A0A834GBU3-F1
#
_entry.id   AF-A0A834GBU3-F1
#
_cell.length_a   1.000
_cell.length_b   1.000
_cell.length_c   1.000
_cell.angle_alpha   90.00
_cell.angle_beta   90.00
_cell.angle_gamma   90.00
#
_symmetry.space_group_name_H-M   'P 1'
#
loop_
_entity.id
_entity.type
_entity.pdbx_description
1 polymer ?
#
loop_
_entity_poly.entity_id
_entity_poly.type
_entity_poly.pdbx_seq_one_letter_code
_entity_poly.pdbx_strand_id
1 'polypeptide(L)'
;MLCSTFDTFNGIKKNYFICNLTTQKFAVFPTPVVSESYSEFGSYLVFDPKKSPHYRVVVFNCSYDWNTFQLDVYSSESASWKSQILFPEIRFHNRKGIHAAVWNEELIMMRCDCGSNWETCAKHDHFYIRFDIDAEKLTTTRVPFLDSNLSQGAMYFGECTGRLLLVQRSWNDPADQLEVLEMMDGENSFRWNIKYVVDLTPFILQSRRSFKFVVIGVMNMGANENDLGVVLYIRGKVVQYNIECKTWKVLCDLPRGDFSAGLRPHYEGSFRFIESLTPV
;
A
#
# COMPACT_ATOMS: atom_id res chain seq x y z
N MET A 1 3.10 -5.32 -13.19
CA MET A 1 2.38 -4.25 -12.50
C MET A 1 0.89 -4.55 -12.63
N LEU A 2 0.17 -4.68 -11.52
CA LEU A 2 -1.30 -4.68 -11.57
C LEU A 2 -1.78 -3.25 -11.87
N CYS A 3 -2.92 -3.09 -12.51
CA CYS A 3 -3.48 -1.79 -12.86
C CYS A 3 -4.99 -1.92 -12.86
N SER A 4 -5.67 -0.78 -12.74
CA SER A 4 -7.12 -0.77 -12.77
C SER A 4 -7.67 0.51 -13.39
N THR A 5 -8.80 0.38 -14.08
CA THR A 5 -9.56 1.50 -14.65
C THR A 5 -10.99 1.47 -14.14
N PHE A 6 -11.57 2.64 -13.96
CA PHE A 6 -12.98 2.80 -13.65
C PHE A 6 -13.74 3.10 -14.95
N ASP A 7 -14.67 2.23 -15.32
CA ASP A 7 -15.69 2.59 -16.31
C ASP A 7 -16.81 3.31 -15.56
N THR A 8 -17.08 4.56 -15.92
CA THR A 8 -18.15 5.37 -15.34
C THR A 8 -19.43 5.33 -16.17
N PHE A 9 -19.40 4.80 -17.40
CA PHE A 9 -20.52 4.86 -18.34
C PHE A 9 -21.57 3.76 -18.12
N ASN A 10 -21.21 2.60 -17.54
CA ASN A 10 -22.10 1.44 -17.36
C ASN A 10 -22.39 1.09 -15.87
N GLY A 11 -22.25 2.07 -14.97
CA GLY A 11 -22.11 1.83 -13.53
C GLY A 11 -20.63 1.68 -13.14
N ILE A 12 -20.29 1.79 -11.85
CA ILE A 12 -18.90 1.74 -11.37
C ILE A 12 -18.38 0.30 -11.52
N LYS A 13 -17.89 -0.05 -12.71
CA LYS A 13 -17.22 -1.33 -12.96
C LYS A 13 -15.72 -1.09 -13.04
N LYS A 14 -14.97 -1.78 -12.18
CA LYS A 14 -13.51 -1.74 -12.20
C LYS A 14 -12.99 -2.88 -13.07
N ASN A 15 -12.19 -2.53 -14.07
CA ASN A 15 -11.46 -3.51 -14.87
C ASN A 15 -10.04 -3.58 -14.34
N TYR A 16 -9.52 -4.79 -14.20
CA TYR A 16 -8.15 -5.01 -13.79
C TYR A 16 -7.33 -5.58 -14.95
N PHE A 17 -6.06 -5.19 -14.99
CA PHE A 17 -5.13 -5.68 -15.98
C PHE A 17 -3.74 -5.77 -15.39
N ILE A 18 -2.99 -6.75 -15.88
CA ILE A 18 -1.57 -6.91 -15.56
C ILE A 18 -0.76 -6.35 -16.71
N CYS A 19 0.05 -5.33 -16.43
CA CYS A 19 1.04 -4.79 -17.34
C CYS A 19 2.42 -5.39 -17.06
N ASN A 20 3.05 -5.97 -18.08
CA ASN A 20 4.49 -6.14 -18.11
C ASN A 20 5.10 -4.95 -18.84
N LEU A 21 5.76 -4.07 -18.09
CA LEU A 21 6.37 -2.88 -18.70
C LEU A 21 7.60 -3.20 -19.55
N THR A 22 8.29 -4.32 -19.29
CA THR A 22 9.47 -4.77 -20.05
C THR A 22 9.07 -5.20 -21.46
N THR A 23 7.99 -5.97 -21.58
CA THR A 23 7.48 -6.43 -22.88
C THR A 23 6.44 -5.51 -23.49
N GLN A 24 5.99 -4.49 -22.74
CA GLN A 24 4.89 -3.57 -23.12
C GLN A 24 3.58 -4.28 -23.45
N LYS A 25 3.41 -5.50 -22.93
CA LYS A 25 2.19 -6.28 -23.07
C LYS A 25 1.33 -6.16 -21.82
N PHE A 26 0.02 -6.26 -22.01
CA PHE A 26 -0.93 -6.32 -20.91
C PHE A 26 -1.89 -7.48 -21.09
N ALA A 27 -2.33 -8.06 -19.97
CA ALA A 27 -3.36 -9.08 -19.90
C ALA A 27 -4.53 -8.56 -19.10
N VAL A 28 -5.74 -8.70 -19.64
CA VAL A 28 -6.99 -8.38 -18.94
C VAL A 28 -7.54 -9.67 -18.35
N PHE A 29 -8.03 -9.61 -17.14
CA PHE A 29 -8.67 -10.74 -16.48
C PHE A 29 -10.09 -10.34 -16.04
N PRO A 30 -11.01 -11.31 -15.92
CA PRO A 30 -12.39 -11.00 -15.57
C PRO A 30 -12.47 -10.23 -14.25
N THR A 31 -13.40 -9.28 -14.13
CA THR A 31 -13.72 -8.64 -12.85
C THR A 31 -14.34 -9.67 -11.91
N PRO A 32 -13.96 -9.72 -10.62
CA PRO A 32 -14.62 -10.61 -9.66
C PRO A 32 -16.09 -10.24 -9.52
N VAL A 33 -16.95 -11.21 -9.22
CA VAL A 33 -18.35 -10.96 -8.90
C VAL A 33 -18.41 -10.45 -7.46
N VAL A 34 -18.50 -9.14 -7.31
CA VAL A 34 -18.69 -8.50 -6.00
C VAL A 34 -20.18 -8.36 -5.75
N SER A 35 -20.65 -8.86 -4.61
CA SER A 35 -22.03 -8.64 -4.18
C SER A 35 -22.27 -7.14 -3.98
N GLU A 36 -23.47 -6.65 -4.31
CA GLU A 36 -23.86 -5.25 -4.11
C GLU A 36 -23.72 -4.79 -2.66
N SER A 37 -23.62 -5.71 -1.69
CA SER A 37 -23.42 -5.38 -0.26
C SER A 37 -21.97 -5.03 0.11
N TYR A 38 -21.03 -5.15 -0.82
CA TYR A 38 -19.60 -4.97 -0.59
C TYR A 38 -19.03 -3.83 -1.44
N SER A 39 -18.02 -3.17 -0.88
CA SER A 39 -17.22 -2.16 -1.56
C SER A 39 -15.76 -2.59 -1.58
N GLU A 40 -15.08 -2.36 -2.70
CA GLU A 40 -13.66 -2.69 -2.80
C GLU A 40 -12.85 -1.83 -1.82
N PHE A 41 -12.10 -2.53 -1.00
CA PHE A 41 -11.14 -1.94 -0.10
C PHE A 41 -9.82 -1.75 -0.84
N GLY A 42 -9.19 -2.82 -1.33
CA GLY A 42 -7.94 -2.71 -2.07
C GLY A 42 -7.66 -3.92 -2.96
N SER A 43 -6.69 -3.79 -3.86
CA SER A 43 -6.27 -4.87 -4.74
C SER A 43 -4.74 -5.00 -4.71
N TYR A 44 -4.27 -6.24 -4.72
CA TYR A 44 -2.87 -6.57 -4.47
C TYR A 44 -2.39 -7.66 -5.42
N LEU A 45 -1.21 -7.46 -6.00
CA LEU A 45 -0.55 -8.46 -6.83
C LEU A 45 0.37 -9.32 -5.96
N VAL A 46 0.21 -10.63 -6.04
CA VAL A 46 1.05 -11.63 -5.38
C VAL A 46 1.79 -12.38 -6.47
N PHE A 47 3.11 -12.22 -6.53
CA PHE A 47 3.91 -12.85 -7.55
C PHE A 47 5.34 -13.02 -7.09
N ASP A 48 5.78 -14.27 -6.99
CA ASP A 48 7.18 -14.64 -6.82
C ASP A 48 7.67 -15.45 -8.04
N PRO A 49 8.40 -14.80 -8.97
CA PRO A 49 8.90 -15.46 -10.18
C PRO A 49 9.88 -16.61 -9.89
N LYS A 50 10.46 -16.67 -8.69
CA LYS A 50 11.36 -17.77 -8.29
C LYS A 50 10.59 -19.03 -7.90
N LYS A 51 9.34 -18.87 -7.47
CA LYS A 51 8.48 -19.99 -7.03
C LYS A 51 7.57 -20.48 -8.15
N SER A 52 6.97 -19.55 -8.91
CA SER A 52 5.98 -19.89 -9.94
C SER A 52 5.98 -18.87 -11.07
N PRO A 53 5.76 -19.28 -12.33
CA PRO A 53 5.48 -18.34 -13.43
C PRO A 53 4.09 -17.69 -13.29
N HIS A 54 3.23 -18.24 -12.44
CA HIS A 54 1.86 -17.77 -12.24
C HIS A 54 1.80 -16.72 -11.13
N TYR A 55 1.07 -15.64 -11.40
CA TYR A 55 0.70 -14.64 -10.41
C TYR A 55 -0.70 -14.88 -9.86
N ARG A 56 -0.97 -14.28 -8.70
CA ARG A 56 -2.30 -14.16 -8.12
C ARG A 56 -2.67 -12.70 -7.91
N VAL A 57 -3.95 -12.38 -8.02
CA VAL A 57 -4.48 -11.05 -7.67
C VAL A 57 -5.46 -11.22 -6.54
N VAL A 58 -5.23 -10.50 -5.45
CA VAL A 58 -6.07 -10.50 -4.28
C VAL A 58 -6.84 -9.20 -4.24
N VAL A 59 -8.17 -9.29 -4.32
CA VAL A 59 -9.08 -8.16 -4.13
C VAL A 59 -9.74 -8.33 -2.77
N PHE A 60 -9.57 -7.33 -1.93
CA PHE A 60 -10.16 -7.27 -0.61
C PHE A 60 -11.35 -6.32 -0.67
N ASN A 61 -12.53 -6.82 -0.32
CA ASN A 61 -13.76 -6.03 -0.24
C ASN A 61 -14.31 -6.07 1.18
N CYS A 62 -15.01 -5.00 1.57
CA CYS A 62 -15.66 -4.90 2.86
C CYS A 62 -17.14 -4.61 2.72
N SER A 63 -17.95 -5.25 3.56
CA SER A 63 -19.39 -4.97 3.63
C SER A 63 -19.63 -3.55 4.15
N TYR A 64 -20.76 -2.94 3.76
CA TYR A 64 -21.09 -1.58 4.20
C TYR A 64 -21.25 -1.42 5.72
N ASP A 65 -21.58 -2.51 6.42
CA ASP A 65 -21.67 -2.57 7.87
C ASP A 65 -20.34 -2.90 8.56
N TRP A 66 -19.26 -3.10 7.79
CA TRP A 66 -17.90 -3.37 8.26
C TRP A 66 -17.75 -4.62 9.14
N ASN A 67 -18.71 -5.54 9.09
CA ASN A 67 -18.71 -6.79 9.87
C ASN A 67 -18.14 -7.98 9.10
N THR A 68 -18.06 -7.90 7.78
CA THR A 68 -17.60 -9.00 6.93
C THR A 68 -16.66 -8.51 5.84
N PHE A 69 -15.76 -9.40 5.43
CA PHE A 69 -14.88 -9.17 4.30
C PHE A 69 -15.13 -10.22 3.23
N GLN A 70 -15.13 -9.78 1.98
CA GLN A 70 -15.07 -10.69 0.85
C GLN A 70 -13.67 -10.59 0.26
N LEU A 71 -12.95 -11.71 0.31
CA LEU A 71 -11.66 -11.84 -0.34
C LEU A 71 -11.86 -12.60 -1.65
N ASP A 72 -11.50 -11.97 -2.75
CA ASP A 72 -11.48 -12.58 -4.07
C ASP A 72 -10.03 -12.79 -4.51
N VAL A 73 -9.66 -14.03 -4.77
CA VAL A 73 -8.32 -14.40 -5.24
C VAL A 73 -8.42 -14.93 -6.67
N TYR A 74 -7.84 -14.19 -7.61
CA TYR A 74 -7.62 -14.66 -8.98
C TYR A 74 -6.32 -15.43 -9.05
N SER A 75 -6.34 -16.61 -9.66
CA SER A 75 -5.13 -17.33 -10.05
C SER A 75 -4.96 -17.30 -11.56
N SER A 76 -3.78 -16.87 -12.02
CA SER A 76 -3.43 -16.97 -13.45
C SER A 76 -3.18 -18.41 -13.91
N GLU A 77 -2.97 -19.35 -12.99
CA GLU A 77 -2.80 -20.78 -13.31
C GLU A 77 -4.13 -21.42 -13.72
N SER A 78 -5.19 -21.18 -12.95
CA SER A 78 -6.53 -21.71 -13.24
C SER A 78 -7.40 -20.75 -14.07
N ALA A 79 -6.89 -19.54 -14.33
CA ALA A 79 -7.61 -18.44 -14.96
C ALA A 79 -8.99 -18.16 -14.34
N SER A 80 -9.11 -18.31 -13.01
CA SER A 80 -10.39 -18.24 -12.30
C SER A 80 -10.28 -17.48 -10.99
N TRP A 81 -11.42 -16.96 -10.53
CA TRP A 81 -11.57 -16.36 -9.20
C TRP A 81 -12.03 -17.41 -8.20
N LYS A 82 -11.53 -17.28 -6.97
CA LYS A 82 -12.06 -17.93 -5.78
C LYS A 82 -12.45 -16.87 -4.77
N SER A 83 -13.70 -16.91 -4.33
CA SER A 83 -14.27 -15.96 -3.37
C SER A 83 -14.43 -16.61 -2.01
N GLN A 84 -14.04 -15.91 -0.97
CA GLN A 84 -14.20 -16.33 0.42
C GLN A 84 -14.77 -15.19 1.25
N ILE A 85 -15.82 -15.47 2.01
CA ILE A 85 -16.33 -14.54 3.02
C ILE A 85 -15.60 -14.82 4.32
N LEU A 86 -15.03 -13.77 4.89
CA LEU A 86 -14.26 -13.79 6.12
C LEU A 86 -14.99 -12.97 7.19
N PHE A 87 -14.97 -13.49 8.41
CA PHE A 87 -15.54 -12.86 9.59
C PHE A 87 -14.37 -12.46 10.51
N PRO A 88 -13.93 -11.19 10.48
CA PRO A 88 -12.84 -10.77 11.34
C PRO A 88 -13.26 -10.83 12.80
N GLU A 89 -12.35 -11.25 13.68
CA GLU A 89 -12.58 -11.24 15.14
C GLU A 89 -12.65 -9.80 15.70
N ILE A 90 -12.22 -8.82 14.91
CA ILE A 90 -12.21 -7.41 15.26
C ILE A 90 -13.14 -6.67 14.30
N ARG A 91 -14.00 -5.83 14.87
CA ARG A 91 -14.94 -5.03 14.08
C ARG A 91 -14.27 -3.78 13.53
N PHE A 92 -14.48 -3.58 12.25
CA PHE A 92 -14.07 -2.37 11.57
C PHE A 92 -15.19 -1.34 11.76
N HIS A 93 -14.83 -0.09 12.02
CA HIS A 93 -15.81 0.98 12.21
C HIS A 93 -15.81 1.95 11.02
N ASN A 94 -14.69 2.00 10.28
CA ASN A 94 -14.50 2.73 9.04
C ASN A 94 -13.17 2.29 8.40
N ARG A 95 -12.91 2.78 7.18
CA ARG A 95 -11.65 2.58 6.44
C ARG A 95 -10.44 3.34 6.99
N LYS A 96 -10.64 4.32 7.88
CA LYS A 96 -9.62 5.30 8.21
C LYS A 96 -8.48 4.66 9.00
N GLY A 97 -7.24 4.94 8.56
CA GLY A 97 -6.02 4.46 9.21
C GLY A 97 -5.77 2.96 9.02
N ILE A 98 -6.44 2.32 8.06
CA ILE A 98 -6.12 0.94 7.69
C ILE A 98 -5.17 0.97 6.50
N HIS A 99 -4.11 0.19 6.60
CA HIS A 99 -3.05 0.08 5.61
C HIS A 99 -2.83 -1.39 5.31
N ALA A 100 -2.56 -1.73 4.06
CA ALA A 100 -2.44 -3.12 3.65
C ALA A 100 -1.41 -3.29 2.54
N ALA A 101 -0.70 -4.42 2.59
CA ALA A 101 0.39 -4.76 1.67
C ALA A 101 0.58 -6.28 1.61
N VAL A 102 1.13 -6.76 0.50
CA VAL A 102 1.59 -8.14 0.40
C VAL A 102 3.05 -8.21 0.80
N TRP A 103 3.37 -9.09 1.74
CA TRP A 103 4.75 -9.38 2.16
C TRP A 103 4.85 -10.88 2.48
N ASN A 104 5.89 -11.54 1.99
CA ASN A 104 6.10 -12.98 2.16
C ASN A 104 4.88 -13.85 1.78
N GLU A 105 4.19 -13.50 0.68
CA GLU A 105 2.97 -14.18 0.20
C GLU A 105 1.77 -14.14 1.16
N GLU A 106 1.82 -13.27 2.17
CA GLU A 106 0.70 -12.96 3.03
C GLU A 106 0.18 -11.56 2.71
N LEU A 107 -1.16 -11.39 2.73
CA LEU A 107 -1.75 -10.06 2.80
C LEU A 107 -1.74 -9.61 4.26
N ILE A 108 -0.96 -8.57 4.54
CA ILE A 108 -0.86 -7.97 5.86
C ILE A 108 -1.66 -6.69 5.85
N MET A 109 -2.55 -6.56 6.82
CA MET A 109 -3.32 -5.34 7.07
C MET A 109 -3.05 -4.89 8.48
N MET A 110 -2.94 -3.58 8.66
CA MET A 110 -2.78 -2.98 9.97
C MET A 110 -3.67 -1.77 10.13
N ARG A 111 -4.15 -1.55 11.35
CA ARG A 111 -4.79 -0.29 11.72
C ARG A 111 -3.84 0.59 12.53
N CYS A 112 -3.47 1.70 11.92
CA CYS A 112 -2.77 2.82 12.54
C CYS A 112 -3.63 4.08 12.38
N ASP A 113 -4.68 4.23 13.21
CA ASP A 113 -5.48 5.46 13.23
C ASP A 113 -4.92 6.44 14.25
N CYS A 114 -3.86 7.10 13.84
CA CYS A 114 -3.28 8.19 14.58
C CYS A 114 -3.89 9.50 14.09
N GLY A 115 -5.03 9.86 14.68
CA GLY A 115 -5.63 11.19 14.50
C GLY A 115 -4.67 12.30 14.94
N SER A 116 -5.12 13.55 14.83
CA SER A 116 -4.37 14.77 15.18
C SER A 116 -3.81 14.82 16.62
N ASN A 117 -4.18 13.87 17.48
CA ASN A 117 -3.87 13.82 18.91
C ASN A 117 -3.68 12.36 19.37
N TRP A 118 -2.55 12.09 20.02
CA TRP A 118 -2.11 10.76 20.46
C TRP A 118 -3.10 10.10 21.45
N GLU A 119 -3.79 10.91 22.26
CA GLU A 119 -4.79 10.48 23.23
C GLU A 119 -6.04 9.85 22.60
N THR A 120 -6.35 10.19 21.35
CA THR A 120 -7.42 9.56 20.57
C THR A 120 -6.95 8.22 19.98
N CYS A 121 -5.65 8.10 19.69
CA CYS A 121 -5.03 6.91 19.09
C CYS A 121 -5.06 5.75 20.08
N ALA A 122 -4.72 6.02 21.35
CA ALA A 122 -4.75 5.05 22.44
C ALA A 122 -6.15 4.48 22.76
N LYS A 123 -7.22 5.08 22.23
CA LYS A 123 -8.62 4.64 22.42
C LYS A 123 -9.13 3.74 21.29
N HIS A 124 -8.37 3.57 20.21
CA HIS A 124 -8.74 2.70 19.10
C HIS A 124 -8.04 1.34 19.21
N ASP A 125 -8.73 0.28 18.82
CA ASP A 125 -8.14 -1.05 18.71
C ASP A 125 -7.07 -1.04 17.60
N HIS A 126 -5.82 -1.26 18.00
CA HIS A 126 -4.72 -1.54 17.08
C HIS A 126 -4.65 -3.04 16.83
N PHE A 127 -4.52 -3.40 15.56
CA PHE A 127 -4.47 -4.79 15.16
C PHE A 127 -3.69 -4.98 13.89
N TYR A 128 -3.24 -6.22 13.72
CA TYR A 128 -2.78 -6.74 12.46
C TYR A 128 -3.65 -7.92 12.06
N ILE A 129 -3.94 -7.98 10.77
CA ILE A 129 -4.56 -9.13 10.14
C ILE A 129 -3.56 -9.66 9.13
N ARG A 130 -3.28 -10.95 9.21
CA ARG A 130 -2.54 -11.68 8.20
C ARG A 130 -3.50 -12.63 7.50
N PHE A 131 -3.48 -12.59 6.19
CA PHE A 131 -4.13 -13.60 5.39
C PHE A 131 -3.06 -14.36 4.63
N ASP A 132 -2.86 -15.62 5.02
CA ASP A 132 -2.02 -16.56 4.29
C ASP A 132 -2.77 -16.94 3.01
N ILE A 133 -2.21 -16.56 1.87
CA ILE A 133 -2.86 -16.70 0.57
C ILE A 133 -2.82 -18.15 0.08
N ASP A 134 -1.84 -18.94 0.51
CA ASP A 134 -1.72 -20.36 0.16
C ASP A 134 -2.61 -21.22 1.06
N ALA A 135 -2.57 -20.98 2.37
CA ALA A 135 -3.39 -21.71 3.34
C ALA A 135 -4.83 -21.21 3.40
N GLU A 136 -5.14 -20.09 2.74
CA GLU A 136 -6.43 -19.39 2.77
C GLU A 136 -6.93 -19.12 4.20
N LYS A 137 -5.99 -18.78 5.08
CA LYS A 137 -6.22 -18.67 6.51
C LYS A 137 -6.04 -17.25 6.98
N LEU A 138 -7.10 -16.73 7.59
CA LEU A 138 -7.08 -15.47 8.30
C LEU A 138 -6.54 -15.67 9.73
N THR A 139 -5.53 -14.91 10.10
CA THR A 139 -5.04 -14.79 11.47
C THR A 139 -5.16 -13.34 11.91
N THR A 140 -5.83 -13.10 13.03
CA THR A 140 -5.95 -11.76 13.61
C THR A 140 -5.11 -11.68 14.88
N THR A 141 -4.30 -10.64 15.00
CA THR A 141 -3.52 -10.37 16.21
C THR A 141 -3.87 -8.98 16.72
N ARG A 142 -4.50 -8.95 17.90
CA ARG A 142 -4.70 -7.69 18.64
C ARG A 142 -3.37 -7.20 19.17
N VAL A 143 -3.11 -5.92 19.02
CA VAL A 143 -1.90 -5.31 19.56
C VAL A 143 -2.29 -4.41 20.72
N PRO A 144 -1.88 -4.74 21.94
CA PRO A 144 -2.34 -4.04 23.14
C PRO A 144 -1.87 -2.58 23.16
N PHE A 145 -0.75 -2.25 22.51
CA PHE A 145 -0.19 -0.91 22.44
C PHE A 145 0.40 -0.63 21.06
N LEU A 146 0.21 0.58 20.55
CA LEU A 146 0.93 1.04 19.36
C LEU A 146 2.43 1.07 19.66
N ASP A 147 3.25 0.61 18.71
CA ASP A 147 4.71 0.76 18.79
C ASP A 147 5.06 2.25 18.95
N SER A 148 5.96 2.57 19.88
CA SER A 148 6.35 3.96 20.18
C SER A 148 6.99 4.69 18.99
N ASN A 149 7.50 3.94 18.01
CA ASN A 149 8.08 4.50 16.80
C ASN A 149 7.01 4.87 15.76
N LEU A 150 5.76 4.42 15.89
CA LEU A 150 4.69 4.78 14.96
C LEU A 150 4.14 6.17 15.28
N SER A 151 4.00 7.00 14.25
CA SER A 151 3.58 8.40 14.36
C SER A 151 2.27 8.67 13.60
N GLN A 152 1.82 9.93 13.53
CA GLN A 152 0.62 10.33 12.79
C GLN A 152 0.73 10.10 11.28
N GLY A 153 -0.26 9.40 10.74
CA GLY A 153 -0.55 9.36 9.31
C GLY A 153 0.51 8.60 8.52
N ALA A 154 0.44 7.27 8.55
CA ALA A 154 1.15 6.46 7.58
C ALA A 154 0.76 6.91 6.15
N MET A 155 1.77 7.29 5.39
CA MET A 155 1.67 7.78 4.02
C MET A 155 1.93 6.70 2.99
N TYR A 156 2.69 5.67 3.35
CA TYR A 156 2.92 4.49 2.53
C TYR A 156 3.08 3.26 3.44
N PHE A 157 2.56 2.13 2.98
CA PHE A 157 2.76 0.83 3.59
C PHE A 157 2.91 -0.19 2.46
N GLY A 158 4.05 -0.86 2.39
CA GLY A 158 4.35 -1.73 1.26
C GLY A 158 5.69 -2.42 1.38
N GLU A 159 5.84 -3.49 0.62
CA GLU A 159 7.09 -4.24 0.56
C GLU A 159 8.07 -3.59 -0.44
N CYS A 160 9.36 -3.59 -0.09
CA CYS A 160 10.45 -3.28 -1.00
C CYS A 160 11.69 -4.10 -0.60
N THR A 161 12.32 -4.76 -1.58
CA THR A 161 13.51 -5.62 -1.41
C THR A 161 13.35 -6.68 -0.30
N GLY A 162 12.20 -7.34 -0.22
CA GLY A 162 11.91 -8.36 0.78
C GLY A 162 11.60 -7.82 2.17
N ARG A 163 11.52 -6.50 2.35
CA ARG A 163 11.25 -5.86 3.65
C ARG A 163 9.89 -5.15 3.60
N LEU A 164 9.12 -5.30 4.66
CA LEU A 164 7.89 -4.53 4.83
C LEU A 164 8.21 -3.15 5.41
N LEU A 165 7.84 -2.11 4.66
CA LEU A 165 8.19 -0.73 4.97
C LEU A 165 6.94 0.11 5.24
N LEU A 166 7.08 1.06 6.15
CA LEU A 166 6.12 2.11 6.44
C LEU A 166 6.80 3.46 6.25
N VAL A 167 6.16 4.39 5.53
CA VAL A 167 6.58 5.79 5.50
C VAL A 167 5.56 6.61 6.25
N GLN A 168 6.03 7.38 7.23
CA GLN A 168 5.20 8.24 8.05
C GLN A 168 5.83 9.62 8.19
N ARG A 169 5.09 10.56 8.77
CA ARG A 169 5.60 11.90 9.06
C ARG A 169 6.21 11.90 10.45
N SER A 170 7.37 12.53 10.65
CA SER A 170 7.92 12.62 12.00
C SER A 170 6.97 13.40 12.92
N TRP A 171 6.72 12.87 14.12
CA TRP A 171 5.80 13.46 15.10
C TRP A 171 6.34 14.78 15.69
N ASN A 172 7.66 14.89 15.86
CA ASN A 172 8.30 15.97 16.62
C ASN A 172 8.92 17.08 15.75
N ASP A 173 8.75 17.06 14.42
CA ASP A 173 9.52 17.94 13.54
C ASP A 173 8.70 19.04 12.84
N PRO A 174 9.02 20.33 13.05
CA PRO A 174 8.44 21.44 12.28
C PRO A 174 8.87 21.48 10.79
N ALA A 175 9.85 20.68 10.36
CA ALA A 175 10.47 20.67 9.03
C ALA A 175 9.85 19.67 8.02
N ASP A 176 8.67 19.11 8.30
CA ASP A 176 7.99 18.10 7.47
C ASP A 176 8.87 16.87 7.13
N GLN A 177 9.69 16.38 8.05
CA GLN A 177 10.51 15.18 7.82
C GLN A 177 9.66 13.90 7.65
N LEU A 178 10.15 13.00 6.81
CA LEU A 178 9.60 11.66 6.65
C LEU A 178 10.47 10.63 7.35
N GLU A 179 9.84 9.68 8.03
CA GLU A 179 10.51 8.51 8.60
C GLU A 179 10.15 7.29 7.78
N VAL A 180 11.17 6.52 7.39
CA VAL A 180 11.01 5.21 6.75
C VAL A 180 11.33 4.16 7.78
N LEU A 181 10.31 3.39 8.15
CA LEU A 181 10.36 2.33 9.13
C LEU A 181 10.34 0.98 8.46
N GLU A 182 11.04 0.04 9.05
CA GLU A 182 11.08 -1.36 8.66
C GLU A 182 10.46 -2.21 9.77
N MET A 183 9.54 -3.10 9.39
CA MET A 183 8.99 -4.06 10.35
C MET A 183 10.05 -5.09 10.72
N MET A 184 10.26 -5.31 12.02
CA MET A 184 11.13 -6.37 12.51
C MET A 184 10.45 -7.73 12.31
N ASP A 185 11.13 -8.64 11.62
CA ASP A 185 10.69 -10.03 11.50
C ASP A 185 10.95 -10.79 12.82
N GLY A 186 9.99 -11.63 13.23
CA GLY A 186 10.03 -12.37 14.49
C GLY A 186 8.66 -12.62 15.13
N GLU A 187 8.60 -13.56 16.07
CA GLU A 187 7.37 -14.08 16.71
C GLU A 187 6.47 -12.96 17.26
N ASN A 188 5.47 -12.58 16.46
CA ASN A 188 4.30 -11.77 16.82
C ASN A 188 4.53 -10.38 17.41
N SER A 189 5.75 -9.84 17.35
CA SER A 189 6.02 -8.56 18.05
C SER A 189 5.57 -7.32 17.27
N PHE A 190 5.33 -7.41 15.94
CA PHE A 190 4.89 -6.29 15.07
C PHE A 190 5.58 -4.95 15.40
N ARG A 191 6.89 -5.03 15.66
CA ARG A 191 7.72 -3.90 16.05
C ARG A 191 8.28 -3.21 14.83
N TRP A 192 8.38 -1.90 14.89
CA TRP A 192 8.86 -1.06 13.80
C TRP A 192 10.17 -0.39 14.19
N ASN A 193 11.17 -0.45 13.31
CA ASN A 193 12.42 0.26 13.49
C ASN A 193 12.52 1.40 12.49
N ILE A 194 12.74 2.63 12.97
CA ILE A 194 13.10 3.75 12.11
C ILE A 194 14.47 3.45 11.50
N LYS A 195 14.54 3.29 10.18
CA LYS A 195 15.79 3.05 9.45
C LYS A 195 16.34 4.30 8.80
N TYR A 196 15.45 5.16 8.31
CA TYR A 196 15.86 6.36 7.60
C TYR A 196 14.98 7.53 7.97
N VAL A 197 15.59 8.72 7.96
CA VAL A 197 14.92 10.00 8.09
C VAL A 197 15.21 10.80 6.83
N VAL A 198 14.17 11.15 6.09
CA VAL A 198 14.22 11.87 4.82
C VAL A 198 13.83 13.32 5.07
N ASP A 199 14.79 14.21 4.87
CA ASP A 199 14.59 15.65 5.01
C ASP A 199 14.01 16.23 3.72
N LEU A 200 12.78 16.72 3.80
CA LEU A 200 12.07 17.37 2.69
C LEU A 200 12.28 18.89 2.66
N THR A 201 13.02 19.47 3.61
CA THR A 201 13.29 20.92 3.69
C THR A 201 13.75 21.54 2.36
N PRO A 202 14.64 20.91 1.56
CA PRO A 202 15.03 21.45 0.27
C PRO A 202 13.86 21.67 -0.71
N PHE A 203 12.82 20.85 -0.63
CA PHE A 203 11.59 21.03 -1.40
C PHE A 203 10.75 22.15 -0.81
N ILE A 204 10.57 22.16 0.51
CA ILE A 204 9.78 23.16 1.27
C ILE A 204 10.24 24.58 0.96
N LEU A 205 11.54 24.84 1.05
CA LEU A 205 12.12 26.17 0.85
C LEU A 205 11.96 26.69 -0.59
N GLN A 206 11.91 25.82 -1.59
CA GLN A 206 11.67 26.21 -2.98
C GLN A 206 10.23 26.66 -3.24
N SER A 207 9.33 26.48 -2.27
CA SER A 207 7.91 26.69 -2.48
C SER A 207 7.27 27.51 -1.36
N ARG A 208 6.87 28.72 -1.71
CA ARG A 208 6.30 29.74 -0.81
C ARG A 208 4.90 29.43 -0.24
N ARG A 209 4.45 28.17 -0.19
CA ARG A 209 3.14 27.74 0.31
C ARG A 209 3.22 26.34 0.94
N SER A 210 2.27 26.05 1.85
CA SER A 210 2.09 24.72 2.48
C SER A 210 2.21 23.59 1.45
N PHE A 211 3.11 22.64 1.72
CA PHE A 211 3.36 21.53 0.82
C PHE A 211 2.26 20.49 0.96
N LYS A 212 1.60 20.18 -0.16
CA LYS A 212 0.84 18.94 -0.30
C LYS A 212 1.67 18.02 -1.19
N PHE A 213 2.19 16.96 -0.60
CA PHE A 213 2.82 15.85 -1.31
C PHE A 213 2.10 14.56 -0.96
N VAL A 214 2.30 13.53 -1.78
CA VAL A 214 1.84 12.18 -1.49
C VAL A 214 3.00 11.23 -1.72
N VAL A 215 3.22 10.29 -0.79
CA VAL A 215 4.17 9.20 -0.99
C VAL A 215 3.49 8.17 -1.89
N ILE A 216 4.06 7.93 -3.06
CA ILE A 216 3.52 6.96 -4.04
C ILE A 216 4.16 5.59 -3.82
N GLY A 217 5.41 5.54 -3.34
CA GLY A 217 6.09 4.27 -3.14
C GLY A 217 7.50 4.41 -2.58
N VAL A 218 8.06 3.27 -2.22
CA VAL A 218 9.49 3.10 -1.93
C VAL A 218 10.05 2.13 -2.96
N MET A 219 11.25 2.40 -3.46
CA MET A 219 11.89 1.57 -4.48
C MET A 219 13.38 1.39 -4.23
N ASN A 220 13.92 0.29 -4.72
CA ASN A 220 15.36 0.08 -4.77
C ASN A 220 15.97 0.93 -5.90
N MET A 221 17.06 1.62 -5.58
CA MET A 221 17.76 2.60 -6.40
C MET A 221 19.08 2.07 -6.96
N GLY A 222 19.59 0.96 -6.43
CA GLY A 222 20.91 0.47 -6.78
C GLY A 222 21.07 -1.04 -6.63
N ALA A 223 22.34 -1.47 -6.61
CA ALA A 223 22.68 -2.89 -6.53
C ALA A 223 22.52 -3.47 -5.11
N ASN A 224 22.54 -2.61 -4.08
CA ASN A 224 22.37 -3.00 -2.69
C ASN A 224 20.90 -2.87 -2.29
N GLU A 225 20.37 -3.84 -1.54
CA GLU A 225 19.03 -3.79 -0.99
C GLU A 225 18.80 -2.52 -0.14
N ASN A 226 19.83 -2.00 0.51
CA ASN A 226 19.74 -0.79 1.33
C ASN A 226 19.74 0.54 0.55
N ASP A 227 19.99 0.53 -0.75
CA ASP A 227 19.92 1.74 -1.58
C ASP A 227 18.45 2.04 -1.91
N LEU A 228 17.74 2.61 -0.95
CA LEU A 228 16.32 2.91 -1.08
C LEU A 228 16.09 4.35 -1.55
N GLY A 229 14.99 4.53 -2.27
CA GLY A 229 14.46 5.82 -2.68
C GLY A 229 12.97 5.93 -2.41
N VAL A 230 12.54 7.14 -2.04
CA VAL A 230 11.13 7.48 -1.86
C VAL A 230 10.61 8.16 -3.12
N VAL A 231 9.46 7.73 -3.62
CA VAL A 231 8.77 8.34 -4.76
C VAL A 231 7.62 9.20 -4.26
N LEU A 232 7.64 10.47 -4.64
CA LEU A 232 6.74 11.50 -4.16
C LEU A 232 5.98 12.12 -5.35
N TYR A 233 4.67 12.27 -5.21
CA TYR A 233 3.90 13.16 -6.06
C TYR A 233 3.89 14.56 -5.45
N ILE A 234 4.43 15.53 -6.17
CA ILE A 234 4.57 16.91 -5.73
C ILE A 234 4.18 17.85 -6.87
N ARG A 235 3.03 18.54 -6.73
CA ARG A 235 2.61 19.64 -7.63
C ARG A 235 2.61 19.31 -9.13
N GLY A 236 2.14 18.12 -9.49
CA GLY A 236 2.15 17.67 -10.88
C GLY A 236 3.50 17.10 -11.32
N LYS A 237 4.40 16.76 -10.39
CA LYS A 237 5.65 16.08 -10.69
C LYS A 237 5.74 14.80 -9.90
N VAL A 238 6.21 13.73 -10.52
CA VAL A 238 6.67 12.55 -9.79
C VAL A 238 8.16 12.73 -9.58
N VAL A 239 8.55 12.84 -8.31
CA VAL A 239 9.92 13.05 -7.87
C VAL A 239 10.40 11.80 -7.18
N GLN A 240 11.62 11.40 -7.48
CA GLN A 240 12.31 10.35 -6.76
C GLN A 240 13.39 11.00 -5.90
N TYR A 241 13.41 10.63 -4.62
CA TYR A 241 14.42 11.04 -3.66
C TYR A 241 15.27 9.81 -3.28
N ASN A 242 16.56 9.83 -3.56
CA ASN A 242 17.50 8.81 -3.11
C ASN A 242 17.88 9.11 -1.65
N ILE A 243 17.63 8.16 -0.75
CA ILE A 243 17.81 8.34 0.69
C ILE A 243 19.29 8.44 1.07
N GLU A 244 20.15 7.63 0.44
CA GLU A 244 21.58 7.54 0.76
C GLU A 244 22.34 8.77 0.30
N CYS A 245 22.19 9.14 -0.97
CA CYS A 245 22.86 10.27 -1.59
C CYS A 245 22.21 11.63 -1.22
N LYS A 246 21.01 11.62 -0.63
CA LYS A 246 20.20 12.82 -0.35
C LYS A 246 19.97 13.69 -1.58
N THR A 247 19.88 13.06 -2.74
CA THR A 247 19.61 13.72 -4.02
C THR A 247 18.23 13.37 -4.52
N TRP A 248 17.72 14.18 -5.44
CA TRP A 248 16.44 13.92 -6.06
C TRP A 248 16.49 14.15 -7.56
N LYS A 249 15.59 13.48 -8.27
CA LYS A 249 15.36 13.71 -9.69
C LYS A 249 13.87 13.69 -9.99
N VAL A 250 13.46 14.51 -10.95
CA VAL A 250 12.12 14.43 -11.52
C VAL A 250 12.08 13.21 -12.43
N LEU A 251 11.14 12.30 -12.19
CA LEU A 251 10.90 11.14 -13.06
C LEU A 251 9.99 11.51 -14.22
N CYS A 252 8.92 12.25 -13.95
CA CYS A 252 8.02 12.78 -14.98
C CYS A 252 7.22 13.99 -14.48
N ASP A 253 6.77 14.80 -15.44
CA ASP A 253 5.77 15.83 -15.23
C ASP A 253 4.39 15.26 -15.60
N LEU A 254 3.43 15.40 -14.68
CA LEU A 254 2.03 15.06 -14.88
C LEU A 254 1.24 16.36 -15.14
N PRO A 255 0.29 16.36 -16.09
CA PRO A 255 -0.49 17.55 -16.40
C PRO A 255 -1.18 18.12 -15.16
N ARG A 256 -1.17 19.46 -15.02
CA ARG A 256 -1.80 20.17 -13.90
C ARG A 256 -3.31 20.10 -14.04
N GLY A 257 -3.89 19.05 -13.45
CA GLY A 257 -5.33 18.82 -13.41
C GLY A 257 -5.55 17.33 -13.34
N ASP A 258 -5.75 16.81 -12.13
CA ASP A 258 -6.53 15.58 -11.83
C ASP A 258 -6.36 15.14 -10.38
N PHE A 259 -5.26 15.52 -9.72
CA PHE A 259 -5.12 15.34 -8.27
C PHE A 259 -5.77 16.50 -7.53
N SER A 260 -7.08 16.65 -7.68
CA SER A 260 -7.84 17.57 -6.85
C SER A 260 -7.69 17.14 -5.39
N ALA A 261 -7.38 18.10 -4.53
CA ALA A 261 -7.02 17.93 -3.12
C ALA A 261 -8.17 17.43 -2.21
N GLY A 262 -9.13 16.68 -2.76
CA GLY A 262 -10.23 16.01 -2.07
C GLY A 262 -10.23 14.49 -2.23
N LEU A 263 -9.48 13.93 -3.19
CA LEU A 263 -9.12 12.52 -3.19
C LEU A 263 -7.89 12.41 -2.29
N ARG A 264 -8.08 11.99 -1.03
CA ARG A 264 -6.97 11.32 -0.32
C ARG A 264 -6.67 10.11 -1.21
N PRO A 265 -5.57 10.09 -1.98
CA PRO A 265 -5.24 8.88 -2.70
C PRO A 265 -4.72 7.98 -1.58
N HIS A 266 -5.63 7.23 -0.97
CA HIS A 266 -5.28 5.93 -0.45
C HIS A 266 -4.75 5.18 -1.65
N TYR A 267 -3.46 5.33 -1.97
CA TYR A 267 -2.75 4.50 -2.94
C TYR A 267 -2.59 3.08 -2.35
N GLU A 268 -3.68 2.52 -1.84
CA GLU A 268 -3.89 1.10 -1.65
C GLU A 268 -3.96 0.50 -3.07
N GLY A 269 -2.80 0.38 -3.70
CA GLY A 269 -2.69 0.01 -5.11
C GLY A 269 -1.63 0.76 -5.91
N SER A 270 -0.61 1.38 -5.31
CA SER A 270 0.63 1.62 -6.06
C SER A 270 1.23 0.26 -6.40
N PHE A 271 0.89 -0.25 -7.57
CA PHE A 271 1.23 -1.61 -7.92
C PHE A 271 2.72 -1.73 -8.24
N ARG A 272 3.38 -2.66 -7.56
CA ARG A 272 4.80 -2.94 -7.77
C ARG A 272 5.05 -3.27 -9.24
N PHE A 273 6.05 -2.62 -9.82
CA PHE A 273 6.65 -3.10 -11.06
C PHE A 273 7.49 -4.33 -10.74
N ILE A 274 7.18 -5.45 -11.40
CA ILE A 274 7.94 -6.68 -11.31
C ILE A 274 8.36 -7.02 -12.73
N GLU A 275 9.66 -6.99 -13.00
CA GLU A 275 10.24 -7.12 -14.34
C GLU A 275 9.95 -8.48 -14.98
N SER A 276 10.00 -9.54 -14.17
CA SER A 276 9.78 -10.93 -14.58
C SER A 276 8.30 -11.32 -14.73
N LEU A 277 7.38 -10.36 -14.58
CA LEU A 277 5.95 -10.65 -14.66
C LEU A 277 5.56 -10.96 -16.09
N THR A 278 5.30 -12.22 -16.41
CA THR A 278 4.88 -12.60 -17.76
C THR A 278 3.39 -12.31 -17.90
N PRO A 279 2.95 -11.43 -18.82
CA PRO A 279 1.55 -11.29 -19.13
C PRO A 279 1.20 -12.49 -20.02
N VAL A 280 0.59 -13.50 -19.41
CA VAL A 280 0.03 -14.65 -20.14
C VAL A 280 -1.24 -14.22 -20.85
#